data_AF-A0A160FDW9-F1
#
_entry.id   AF-A0A160FDW9-F1
#
_cell.length_a   1.000
_cell.length_b   1.000
_cell.length_c   1.000
_cell.angle_alpha   90.00
_cell.angle_beta   90.00
_cell.angle_gamma   90.00
#
_symmetry.space_group_name_H-M   'P 1'
#
loop_
_entity.id
_entity.type
_entity.pdbx_description
1 polymer ?
#
loop_
_entity_poly.entity_id
_entity_poly.type
_entity_poly.pdbx_seq_one_letter_code
_entity_poly.pdbx_strand_id
1 'polypeptide(L)' 'MNLDRFAIGLRDAQSLPEVAKCTHCYRELYQEHEAIRYEGDLFCDTHCLAEHLLETVEYEEVIL' A
#
# COMPACT_ATOMS: atom_id res chain seq x y z
N MET A 1 -7.45 -37.93 0.12
CA MET A 1 -7.68 -36.73 -0.73
C MET A 1 -7.02 -35.57 -0.02
N ASN A 2 -6.04 -34.94 -0.65
CA ASN A 2 -5.24 -33.88 -0.04
C ASN A 2 -5.92 -32.52 -0.34
N LEU A 3 -6.62 -31.96 0.65
CA LEU A 3 -7.45 -30.75 0.53
C LEU A 3 -6.61 -29.47 0.37
N ASP A 4 -5.29 -29.55 0.55
CA ASP A 4 -4.38 -28.40 0.56
C ASP A 4 -4.18 -27.74 -0.82
N ARG A 5 -4.65 -28.36 -1.90
CA ARG A 5 -4.48 -27.83 -3.27
C ARG A 5 -5.43 -26.65 -3.59
N PHE A 6 -6.48 -26.43 -2.80
CA PHE A 6 -7.46 -25.36 -3.02
C PHE A 6 -7.25 -24.14 -2.11
N ALA A 7 -6.35 -24.23 -1.13
CA ALA A 7 -6.04 -23.14 -0.22
C ALA A 7 -4.97 -22.18 -0.78
N ILE A 8 -4.98 -21.92 -2.09
CA ILE A 8 -4.21 -20.80 -2.66
C ILE A 8 -5.07 -19.56 -2.46
N GLY A 9 -4.98 -18.94 -1.28
CA GLY A 9 -5.29 -17.53 -0.99
C GLY A 9 -6.46 -16.88 -1.74
N LEU A 10 -7.54 -17.61 -2.01
CA LEU A 10 -8.69 -17.05 -2.72
C LEU A 10 -9.31 -16.01 -1.82
N ARG A 11 -9.35 -14.77 -2.32
CA ARG A 11 -9.93 -13.62 -1.63
C ARG A 11 -11.36 -13.96 -1.23
N ASP A 12 -11.75 -13.60 -0.01
CA ASP A 12 -13.11 -13.84 0.46
C ASP A 12 -14.11 -13.16 -0.49
N ALA A 13 -15.14 -13.89 -0.93
CA ALA A 13 -16.18 -13.33 -1.79
C ALA A 13 -16.96 -12.19 -1.11
N GLN A 14 -16.89 -12.10 0.21
CA GLN A 14 -17.45 -11.00 1.01
C GLN A 14 -16.48 -9.82 1.20
N SER A 15 -15.24 -9.93 0.71
CA SER A 15 -14.30 -8.81 0.78
C SER A 15 -14.79 -7.63 -0.06
N LEU A 16 -14.60 -6.42 0.47
CA LEU A 16 -14.89 -5.19 -0.25
C LEU A 16 -14.09 -5.15 -1.56
N PRO A 17 -14.60 -4.48 -2.61
CA PRO A 17 -13.84 -4.32 -3.84
C PRO A 17 -12.55 -3.53 -3.55
N GLU A 18 -11.45 -4.00 -4.14
CA GLU A 18 -10.19 -3.26 -4.17
C GLU A 18 -10.36 -2.00 -4.99
N VAL A 19 -9.91 -0.88 -4.45
CA VAL A 19 -9.92 0.41 -5.15
C VAL A 19 -8.53 0.78 -5.65
N ALA A 20 -7.49 0.46 -4.87
CA ALA A 20 -6.11 0.71 -5.26
C ALA A 20 -5.14 -0.13 -4.39
N LYS A 21 -3.84 0.14 -4.52
CA LYS A 21 -2.79 -0.34 -3.62
C LYS A 21 -2.02 0.84 -3.06
N CYS A 22 -1.49 0.69 -1.85
CA CYS A 22 -0.58 1.65 -1.26
C CYS A 22 0.69 1.74 -2.11
N THR A 23 1.09 2.96 -2.49
CA THR A 23 2.28 3.19 -3.33
C THR A 23 3.57 2.72 -2.67
N HIS A 24 3.68 2.81 -1.34
CA HIS A 24 4.89 2.42 -0.60
C HIS A 24 4.93 0.90 -0.28
N CYS A 25 3.90 0.37 0.40
CA CYS A 25 3.92 -1.01 0.91
C CYS A 25 3.13 -2.03 0.07
N TYR A 26 2.51 -1.61 -1.04
CA TYR A 26 1.72 -2.44 -1.96
C TYR A 26 0.50 -3.14 -1.34
N ARG A 27 0.12 -2.77 -0.11
CA ARG A 27 -1.08 -3.28 0.54
C ARG A 27 -2.33 -2.83 -0.23
N GLU A 28 -3.29 -3.75 -0.38
CA GLU A 28 -4.58 -3.45 -0.98
C GLU A 28 -5.35 -2.40 -0.16
N LEU A 29 -5.92 -1.44 -0.86
CA LEU A 29 -6.80 -0.41 -0.33
C LEU A 29 -8.23 -0.68 -0.78
N TYR A 30 -9.14 -0.71 0.18
CA TYR A 30 -10.55 -1.03 -0.01
C TYR A 30 -11.39 0.25 -0.03
N GLN A 31 -12.59 0.18 -0.62
CA GLN A 31 -13.45 1.35 -0.85
C GLN A 31 -13.79 2.18 0.40
N GLU A 32 -13.84 1.54 1.57
CA GLU A 32 -14.17 2.20 2.85
C GLU A 32 -12.95 2.38 3.76
N HIS A 33 -11.75 2.03 3.27
CA HIS A 33 -10.53 2.18 4.05
C HIS A 33 -10.07 3.63 4.02
N GLU A 34 -9.70 4.18 5.18
CA GLU A 34 -9.03 5.47 5.25
C GLU A 34 -7.68 5.35 4.51
N ALA A 35 -7.50 6.19 3.50
CA ALA A 35 -6.28 6.28 2.71
C ALA A 35 -5.89 7.74 2.53
N ILE A 36 -4.59 7.99 2.50
CA ILE A 36 -4.03 9.32 2.32
C ILE A 36 -3.71 9.49 0.83
N ARG A 37 -4.19 10.58 0.24
CA ARG A 37 -3.85 10.94 -1.14
C ARG A 37 -2.83 12.07 -1.15
N TYR A 38 -1.69 11.85 -1.79
CA TYR A 38 -0.62 12.84 -1.93
C TYR A 38 -0.08 12.81 -3.36
N GLU A 39 -0.06 13.96 -4.05
CA GLU A 39 0.43 14.10 -5.44
C GLU A 39 -0.16 13.13 -6.49
N GLY A 40 -1.31 12.51 -6.20
CA GLY A 40 -1.95 11.53 -7.08
C GLY A 40 -1.74 10.09 -6.64
N ASP A 41 -0.79 9.86 -5.73
CA ASP A 41 -0.53 8.58 -5.09
C ASP A 41 -1.42 8.34 -3.87
N LEU A 42 -1.56 7.06 -3.50
CA LEU A 42 -2.38 6.61 -2.37
C LEU A 42 -1.52 5.84 -1.36
N PHE A 43 -1.68 6.18 -0.08
CA PHE A 43 -0.96 5.57 1.02
C PHE A 43 -1.94 5.03 2.06
N CYS A 44 -1.64 3.86 2.65
CA CYS A 44 -2.52 3.25 3.65
C CYS A 44 -2.51 3.97 5.00
N ASP A 45 -1.45 4.71 5.32
CA ASP A 45 -1.28 5.46 6.55
C ASP A 45 -0.20 6.54 6.41
N THR A 46 -0.07 7.37 7.45
CA THR A 46 0.92 8.45 7.52
C THR A 46 2.35 7.93 7.57
N HIS A 47 2.57 6.72 8.09
CA HIS A 47 3.88 6.09 8.14
C HIS A 47 4.38 5.77 6.73
N CYS A 48 3.56 5.15 5.89
CA CYS A 48 3.89 4.84 4.50
C CYS A 48 4.14 6.09 3.66
N LEU A 49 3.41 7.18 3.92
CA LEU A 49 3.69 8.47 3.28
C LEU A 49 5.06 9.02 3.72
N ALA A 50 5.35 9.01 5.03
CA ALA A 50 6.61 9.54 5.55
C ALA A 50 7.83 8.79 5.01
N GLU A 51 7.80 7.46 5.01
CA GLU A 51 8.88 6.64 4.45
C GLU A 51 9.08 6.91 2.95
N HIS A 52 7.99 6.98 2.18
CA HIS A 52 8.06 7.31 0.75
C HIS A 52 8.70 8.69 0.49
N LEU A 53 8.36 9.70 1.29
CA LEU A 53 8.96 11.02 1.19
C LEU A 53 10.45 11.00 1.54
N LEU A 54 10.86 10.23 2.55
CA LEU A 54 12.28 10.10 2.92
C LEU A 54 13.10 9.38 1.85
N GLU A 55 12.52 8.37 1.18
CA GLU A 55 13.17 7.64 0.09
C GLU A 55 13.28 8.47 -1.20
N THR A 56 12.35 9.39 -1.43
CA THR A 56 12.31 10.24 -2.63
C THR A 56 13.01 11.59 -2.44
N VAL A 57 13.34 11.97 -1.21
CA VAL A 57 14.04 13.23 -0.96
C VAL A 57 15.46 13.15 -1.49
N GLU A 58 15.82 14.10 -2.34
CA GLU A 58 17.22 14.31 -2.76
C GLU A 58 17.90 15.18 -1.70
N TYR A 59 19.01 14.68 -1.14
CA TYR A 59 19.83 15.44 -0.19
C TYR A 59 20.90 16.23 -0.95
N GLU A 60 20.99 17.54 -0.74
CA GLU A 60 22.16 18.32 -1.16
C GLU A 60 23.31 18.10 -0.15
N GLU A 61 24.42 17.50 -0.60
CA GLU A 61 25.65 17.44 0.20
C GLU A 61 26.26 18.85 0.29
N VAL A 62 26.27 19.42 1.51
CA VAL A 62 27.00 20.65 1.79
C VAL A 62 28.42 20.29 2.18
N ILE A 63 29.37 20.47 1.25
CA ILE A 63 30.81 20.35 1.54
C ILE A 63 31.27 21.65 2.20
N LEU A 64 31.65 21.58 3.49
CA LEU A 64 32.20 22.69 4.28
C LEU A 64 33.71 22.83 4.12
#